data_AF-A0A377YPQ0-F1
#
_entry.id   AF-A0A377YPQ0-F1
#
_cell.length_a   1.000
_cell.length_b   1.000
_cell.length_c   1.000
_cell.angle_alpha   90.00
_cell.angle_beta   90.00
_cell.angle_gamma   90.00
#
_symmetry.space_group_name_H-M   'P 1'
#
loop_
_entity.id
_entity.type
_entity.pdbx_description
1 polymer ?
#
loop_
_entity_poly.entity_id
_entity_poly.type
_entity_poly.pdbx_seq_one_letter_code
_entity_poly.pdbx_strand_id
1 'polypeptide(L)'
;MGGAEFKVLTPQQEPRLARLEPSAVVRVYRKDFITSNEIQFPEKLFFEDVLFHAKCVLNAKKIALLNKTLLLYRVNREGQTTGSFGKKRRDVLKVIDLIISDYSKMKVTNDIWANLVRLLIRMNVWCSENCAYQDKADFVKESISLFSKLPKNVLEIYMNEYSYNDWEIKLCKAFIERNEKVLNVSAEGGYPIFDNVHESLHPEENQVSLVSIDGKLEHLFSQQKEGWAHDRFNVLNGKLESLIAQNKELYEKLEHKRSISSLINKIFKG
;
A
#
# COMPACT_ATOMS: atom_id res chain seq x y z
N MET A 1 12.55 16.43 -9.10
CA MET A 1 13.73 17.30 -8.91
C MET A 1 13.93 18.33 -10.04
N GLY A 2 12.91 18.59 -10.91
CA GLY A 2 12.99 19.65 -11.92
C GLY A 2 14.17 19.52 -12.89
N GLY A 3 14.59 18.28 -13.21
CA GLY A 3 15.79 18.02 -14.02
C GLY A 3 17.13 18.11 -13.29
N ALA A 4 17.17 18.61 -12.05
CA ALA A 4 18.41 18.68 -11.28
C ALA A 4 18.94 17.28 -10.92
N GLU A 5 20.25 17.06 -11.11
CA GLU A 5 20.91 15.83 -10.73
C GLU A 5 21.06 15.71 -9.21
N PHE A 6 21.34 16.81 -8.52
CA PHE A 6 21.60 16.83 -7.09
C PHE A 6 20.81 17.95 -6.42
N LYS A 7 20.24 17.67 -5.25
CA LYS A 7 19.49 18.67 -4.47
C LYS A 7 19.66 18.44 -2.97
N VAL A 8 19.95 19.49 -2.22
CA VAL A 8 19.94 19.47 -0.75
C VAL A 8 18.69 20.20 -0.27
N LEU A 9 17.95 19.56 0.63
CA LEU A 9 16.68 20.04 1.17
C LEU A 9 16.65 19.80 2.68
N THR A 10 15.78 20.51 3.39
CA THR A 10 15.37 20.12 4.74
C THR A 10 14.00 19.43 4.71
N PRO A 11 13.67 18.56 5.69
CA PRO A 11 12.31 18.03 5.82
C PRO A 11 11.24 19.13 5.96
N GLN A 12 11.58 20.30 6.51
CA GLN A 12 10.65 21.43 6.62
C GLN A 12 10.37 22.10 5.26
N GLN A 13 11.38 22.19 4.39
CA GLN A 13 11.22 22.74 3.03
C GLN A 13 10.49 21.79 2.09
N GLU A 14 10.68 20.49 2.28
CA GLU A 14 10.02 19.44 1.48
C GLU A 14 9.60 18.28 2.40
N PRO A 15 8.42 18.36 3.02
CA PRO A 15 7.90 17.31 3.92
C PRO A 15 7.73 15.95 3.24
N ARG A 16 7.61 15.93 1.91
CA ARG A 16 7.52 14.70 1.10
C ARG A 16 8.79 13.85 1.16
N LEU A 17 9.89 14.34 1.72
CA LEU A 17 11.07 13.53 2.02
C LEU A 17 10.76 12.39 3.02
N ALA A 18 9.76 12.59 3.90
CA ALA A 18 9.37 11.59 4.90
C ALA A 18 8.70 10.33 4.33
N ARG A 19 8.15 10.42 3.12
CA ARG A 19 7.47 9.31 2.44
C ARG A 19 8.33 8.54 1.43
N LEU A 20 9.62 8.85 1.36
CA LEU A 20 10.53 8.10 0.49
C LEU A 20 10.63 6.63 0.92
N GLU A 21 10.88 5.75 -0.05
CA GLU A 21 11.09 4.30 0.11
C GLU A 21 11.95 3.98 1.35
N PRO A 22 11.46 3.31 2.40
CA PRO A 22 12.15 3.20 3.69
C PRO A 22 13.44 2.36 3.68
N SER A 23 13.70 1.59 2.62
CA SER A 23 14.87 0.73 2.54
C SER A 23 16.19 1.42 2.92
N ALA A 24 16.92 0.89 3.89
CA ALA A 24 18.17 1.49 4.35
C ALA A 24 19.31 1.37 3.30
N VAL A 25 19.24 0.41 2.38
CA VAL A 25 20.34 0.11 1.45
C VAL A 25 20.45 1.09 0.27
N VAL A 26 19.43 1.91 0.03
CA VAL A 26 19.43 2.92 -1.05
C VAL A 26 19.95 4.28 -0.58
N ARG A 27 20.53 4.36 0.62
CA ARG A 27 20.96 5.60 1.26
C ARG A 27 22.37 5.51 1.81
N VAL A 28 23.00 6.67 1.93
CA VAL A 28 24.27 6.85 2.63
C VAL A 28 24.05 7.74 3.84
N TYR A 29 24.57 7.33 4.99
CA TYR A 29 24.38 8.02 6.26
C TYR A 29 25.71 8.49 6.82
N ARG A 30 25.73 9.69 7.41
CA ARG A 30 26.87 10.10 8.25
C ARG A 30 26.88 9.25 9.51
N LYS A 31 28.02 8.64 9.84
CA LYS A 31 28.18 7.82 11.05
C LYS A 31 27.75 8.58 12.31
N ASP A 32 28.30 9.78 12.50
CA ASP A 32 28.00 10.57 13.70
C ASP A 32 26.51 10.91 13.82
N PHE A 33 25.81 11.11 12.69
CA PHE A 33 24.37 11.38 12.70
C PHE A 33 23.58 10.18 13.25
N ILE A 34 23.95 8.96 12.86
CA ILE A 34 23.31 7.74 13.37
C ILE A 34 23.62 7.55 14.85
N THR A 35 24.89 7.68 15.26
CA THR A 35 25.30 7.44 16.63
C THR A 35 24.82 8.52 17.59
N SER A 36 24.83 9.80 17.21
CA SER A 36 24.42 10.90 18.09
C SER A 36 22.91 10.96 18.33
N ASN A 37 22.11 10.36 17.42
CA ASN A 37 20.66 10.30 17.55
C ASN A 37 20.18 8.90 17.95
N GLU A 38 21.10 8.00 18.32
CA GLU A 38 20.79 6.64 18.79
C GLU A 38 19.85 5.86 17.83
N ILE A 39 20.10 6.02 16.52
CA ILE A 39 19.28 5.39 15.49
C ILE A 39 19.75 3.95 15.29
N GLN A 40 18.89 3.00 15.62
CA GLN A 40 19.17 1.57 15.54
C GLN A 40 17.98 0.85 14.91
N PHE A 41 18.25 -0.28 14.26
CA PHE A 41 17.21 -1.19 13.81
C PHE A 41 16.58 -1.89 15.03
N PRO A 42 15.25 -2.05 15.08
CA PRO A 42 14.63 -2.89 16.09
C PRO A 42 15.04 -4.36 15.90
N GLU A 43 15.44 -5.02 16.97
CA GLU A 43 15.75 -6.44 16.93
C GLU A 43 14.49 -7.30 16.75
N LYS A 44 14.59 -8.37 15.96
CA LYS A 44 13.57 -9.42 15.81
C LYS A 44 12.21 -8.93 15.30
N LEU A 45 12.16 -7.80 14.60
CA LEU A 45 10.99 -7.33 13.87
C LEU A 45 11.26 -7.33 12.37
N PHE A 46 10.25 -7.72 11.59
CA PHE A 46 10.22 -7.42 10.15
C PHE A 46 9.80 -5.97 9.93
N PHE A 47 10.18 -5.41 8.78
CA PHE A 47 9.94 -3.99 8.43
C PHE A 47 10.69 -3.02 9.33
N GLU A 48 11.83 -3.48 9.85
CA GLU A 48 12.75 -2.77 10.72
C GLU A 48 13.30 -1.48 10.09
N ASP A 49 13.39 -1.46 8.76
CA ASP A 49 13.81 -0.33 7.95
C ASP A 49 12.84 0.85 8.01
N VAL A 50 11.53 0.60 8.18
CA VAL A 50 10.54 1.66 8.32
C VAL A 50 10.78 2.48 9.59
N LEU A 51 11.06 1.83 10.73
CA LEU A 51 11.42 2.54 11.97
C LEU A 51 12.75 3.28 11.83
N PHE A 52 13.75 2.64 11.22
CA PHE A 52 15.04 3.27 10.97
C PHE A 52 14.91 4.52 10.09
N HIS A 53 14.13 4.45 9.01
CA HIS A 53 13.83 5.56 8.11
C HIS A 53 13.08 6.69 8.83
N ALA A 54 12.03 6.36 9.59
CA ALA A 54 11.29 7.34 10.38
C ALA A 54 12.22 8.11 11.32
N LYS A 55 13.05 7.41 12.10
CA LYS A 55 14.04 8.03 12.99
C LYS A 55 15.04 8.90 12.22
N CYS A 56 15.51 8.44 11.05
CA CYS A 56 16.38 9.25 10.20
C CYS A 56 15.73 10.56 9.77
N VAL A 57 14.51 10.52 9.21
CA VAL A 57 13.88 11.73 8.69
C VAL A 57 13.48 12.69 9.81
N LEU A 58 12.95 12.19 10.93
CA LEU A 58 12.52 13.02 12.06
C LEU A 58 13.68 13.76 12.73
N ASN A 59 14.91 13.24 12.64
CA ASN A 59 16.12 13.87 13.19
C ASN A 59 16.96 14.61 12.14
N ALA A 60 16.67 14.45 10.84
CA ALA A 60 17.48 15.02 9.77
C ALA A 60 17.33 16.54 9.69
N LYS A 61 18.45 17.27 9.77
CA LYS A 61 18.48 18.72 9.49
C LYS A 61 18.52 19.03 8.00
N LYS A 62 19.17 18.17 7.22
CA LYS A 62 19.31 18.26 5.76
C LYS A 62 19.36 16.86 5.17
N ILE A 63 18.77 16.69 3.99
CA ILE A 63 18.78 15.48 3.19
C ILE A 63 19.26 15.86 1.80
N ALA A 64 20.23 15.11 1.28
CA ALA A 64 20.69 15.24 -0.09
C ALA A 64 20.02 14.17 -0.96
N LEU A 65 19.46 14.57 -2.10
CA LEU A 65 18.90 13.71 -3.12
C LEU A 65 19.82 13.68 -4.33
N LEU A 66 20.03 12.50 -4.89
CA LEU A 66 20.85 12.27 -6.08
C LEU A 66 20.03 11.52 -7.13
N ASN A 67 19.90 12.09 -8.33
CA ASN A 67 19.13 11.55 -9.45
C ASN A 67 19.94 10.53 -10.26
N LYS A 68 20.60 9.58 -9.60
CA LYS A 68 21.43 8.59 -10.27
C LYS A 68 21.02 7.19 -9.88
N THR A 69 20.89 6.33 -10.88
CA THR A 69 20.74 4.89 -10.68
C THR A 69 22.09 4.31 -10.29
N LEU A 70 22.32 4.16 -8.99
CA LEU A 70 23.57 3.62 -8.45
C LEU A 70 23.46 2.20 -7.92
N LEU A 71 22.23 1.72 -7.70
CA LEU A 71 21.95 0.40 -7.14
C LEU A 71 20.90 -0.30 -7.99
N LEU A 72 21.19 -1.53 -8.38
CA LEU A 72 20.25 -2.43 -9.03
C LEU A 72 19.73 -3.43 -7.98
N TYR A 73 18.48 -3.28 -7.58
CA TYR A 73 17.86 -4.15 -6.60
C TYR A 73 17.41 -5.46 -7.24
N ARG A 74 17.75 -6.60 -6.63
CA ARG A 74 17.37 -7.91 -7.12
C ARG A 74 15.98 -8.30 -6.59
N VAL A 75 15.04 -8.54 -7.51
CA VAL A 75 13.68 -8.98 -7.21
C VAL A 75 13.47 -10.46 -7.57
N ASN A 76 12.38 -11.07 -7.09
CA ASN A 76 11.91 -12.41 -7.47
C ASN A 76 12.91 -13.56 -7.25
N ARG A 77 13.66 -13.55 -6.15
CA ARG A 77 14.52 -14.68 -5.75
C ARG A 77 13.79 -15.64 -4.82
N GLU A 78 14.13 -16.92 -4.89
CA GLU A 78 13.69 -17.89 -3.87
C GLU A 78 14.15 -17.46 -2.46
N GLY A 79 13.26 -17.63 -1.48
CA GLY A 79 13.49 -17.21 -0.10
C GLY A 79 13.47 -15.69 0.12
N GLN A 80 12.91 -14.89 -0.79
CA GLN A 80 12.70 -13.46 -0.55
C GLN A 80 11.69 -13.25 0.59
N THR A 81 12.10 -12.48 1.60
CA THR A 81 11.29 -12.19 2.79
C THR A 81 9.93 -11.55 2.46
N THR A 82 9.91 -10.65 1.48
CA THR A 82 8.71 -9.93 1.05
C THR A 82 7.66 -10.83 0.37
N GLY A 83 8.04 -12.02 -0.09
CA GLY A 83 7.12 -13.03 -0.63
C GLY A 83 6.44 -13.90 0.43
N SER A 84 6.80 -13.77 1.71
CA SER A 84 6.20 -14.57 2.79
C SER A 84 4.84 -14.02 3.22
N PHE A 85 3.80 -14.85 3.15
CA PHE A 85 2.47 -14.57 3.70
C PHE A 85 2.41 -14.96 5.19
N GLY A 86 1.53 -14.32 5.96
CA GLY A 86 1.17 -14.78 7.31
C GLY A 86 1.66 -13.91 8.48
N LYS A 87 1.87 -14.53 9.66
CA LYS A 87 1.93 -13.84 10.97
C LYS A 87 2.97 -12.71 11.07
N LYS A 88 4.09 -12.80 10.33
CA LYS A 88 5.14 -11.76 10.30
C LYS A 88 4.63 -10.40 9.83
N ARG A 89 3.54 -10.35 9.06
CA ARG A 89 2.90 -9.09 8.64
C ARG A 89 2.44 -8.24 9.81
N ARG A 90 2.13 -8.84 10.97
CA ARG A 90 1.76 -8.09 12.17
C ARG A 90 2.90 -7.31 12.78
N ASP A 91 4.17 -7.61 12.47
CA ASP A 91 5.29 -6.83 13.01
C ASP A 91 5.26 -5.37 12.53
N VAL A 92 4.62 -5.09 11.38
CA VAL A 92 4.40 -3.70 10.93
C VAL A 92 3.59 -2.89 11.96
N LEU A 93 2.65 -3.51 12.69
CA LEU A 93 1.83 -2.83 13.69
C LEU A 93 2.69 -2.40 14.88
N LYS A 94 3.62 -3.26 15.32
CA LYS A 94 4.61 -2.91 16.35
C LYS A 94 5.55 -1.80 15.88
N VAL A 95 6.01 -1.87 14.63
CA VAL A 95 6.85 -0.84 14.02
C VAL A 95 6.11 0.51 13.97
N ILE A 96 4.85 0.51 13.53
CA ILE A 96 4.00 1.72 13.52
C ILE A 96 3.82 2.26 14.94
N ASP A 97 3.56 1.40 15.92
CA ASP A 97 3.40 1.82 17.32
C ASP A 97 4.64 2.50 17.88
N LEU A 98 5.83 1.94 17.61
CA LEU A 98 7.11 2.54 18.00
C LEU A 98 7.30 3.92 17.36
N ILE A 99 6.96 4.08 16.08
CA ILE A 99 7.07 5.36 15.37
C ILE A 99 6.08 6.39 15.92
N ILE A 100 4.81 6.00 16.10
CA ILE A 100 3.76 6.89 16.61
C ILE A 100 4.04 7.32 18.05
N SER A 101 4.62 6.43 18.86
CA SER A 101 5.01 6.73 20.25
C SER A 101 6.10 7.81 20.36
N ASP A 102 6.82 8.10 19.28
CA ASP A 102 7.80 9.19 19.22
C ASP A 102 7.18 10.54 18.83
N TYR A 103 5.89 10.59 18.44
CA TYR A 103 5.22 11.81 18.00
C TYR A 103 5.39 12.98 18.97
N SER A 104 5.12 12.77 20.25
CA SER A 104 5.20 13.80 21.29
C SER A 104 6.64 14.22 21.64
N LYS A 105 7.62 13.40 21.28
CA LYS A 105 9.05 13.64 21.57
C LYS A 105 9.73 14.45 20.47
N MET A 106 9.24 14.35 19.24
CA MET A 106 9.86 14.95 18.06
C MET A 106 9.35 16.37 17.81
N LYS A 107 10.27 17.31 17.64
CA LYS A 107 9.98 18.73 17.38
C LYS A 107 9.98 19.03 15.88
N VAL A 108 9.14 18.34 15.13
CA VAL A 108 8.94 18.55 13.68
C VAL A 108 7.51 18.97 13.38
N THR A 109 7.27 19.54 12.20
CA THR A 109 5.93 20.00 11.81
C THR A 109 4.98 18.84 11.50
N ASN A 110 3.68 19.12 11.56
CA ASN A 110 2.66 18.13 11.22
C ASN A 110 2.68 17.76 9.74
N ASP A 111 3.20 18.60 8.84
CA ASP A 111 3.44 18.25 7.44
C ASP A 111 4.42 17.08 7.27
N ILE A 112 5.50 17.07 8.06
CA ILE A 112 6.49 15.99 8.04
C ILE A 112 5.83 14.71 8.55
N TRP A 113 5.07 14.81 9.65
CA TRP A 113 4.30 13.70 10.18
C TRP A 113 3.22 13.20 9.22
N ALA A 114 2.51 14.08 8.51
CA ALA A 114 1.50 13.74 7.53
C ALA A 114 2.09 12.90 6.39
N ASN A 115 3.27 13.29 5.91
CA ASN A 115 3.98 12.52 4.89
C ASN A 115 4.55 11.20 5.44
N LEU A 116 5.02 11.16 6.69
CA LEU A 116 5.40 9.90 7.32
C LEU A 116 4.19 8.97 7.49
N VAL A 117 3.05 9.49 7.96
CA VAL A 117 1.78 8.75 8.12
C VAL A 117 1.32 8.16 6.81
N ARG A 118 1.47 8.87 5.69
CA ARG A 118 1.21 8.29 4.37
C ARG A 118 1.98 6.99 4.14
N LEU A 119 3.29 7.00 4.39
CA LEU A 119 4.13 5.80 4.26
C LEU A 119 3.61 4.69 5.18
N LEU A 120 3.28 5.02 6.43
CA LEU A 120 2.77 4.05 7.40
C LEU A 120 1.41 3.46 7.00
N ILE A 121 0.47 4.28 6.52
CA ILE A 121 -0.84 3.83 6.05
C ILE A 121 -0.68 2.88 4.86
N ARG A 122 0.19 3.22 3.89
CA ARG A 122 0.44 2.34 2.74
C ARG A 122 1.07 1.02 3.16
N MET A 123 2.05 1.04 4.08
CA MET A 123 2.65 -0.15 4.65
C MET A 123 1.64 -1.01 5.40
N ASN A 124 0.76 -0.36 6.17
CA ASN A 124 -0.31 -1.00 6.93
C ASN A 124 -1.28 -1.74 6.02
N VAL A 125 -1.80 -1.07 4.98
CA VAL A 125 -2.72 -1.66 4.01
C VAL A 125 -2.06 -2.80 3.24
N TRP A 126 -0.83 -2.63 2.79
CA TRP A 126 -0.12 -3.72 2.12
C TRP A 126 0.07 -4.95 3.02
N CYS A 127 0.38 -4.74 4.30
CA CYS A 127 0.50 -5.84 5.26
C CYS A 127 -0.84 -6.49 5.62
N SER A 128 -1.92 -5.72 5.74
CA SER A 128 -3.26 -6.25 6.00
C SER A 128 -3.78 -7.08 4.82
N GLU A 129 -3.49 -6.66 3.59
CA GLU A 129 -3.77 -7.43 2.38
C GLU A 129 -3.05 -8.78 2.34
N ASN A 130 -1.84 -8.85 2.87
CA ASN A 130 -0.96 -10.02 2.79
C ASN A 130 -0.84 -10.82 4.11
N CYS A 131 -1.62 -10.46 5.14
CA CYS A 131 -1.75 -11.29 6.34
C CYS A 131 -2.73 -12.45 6.10
N ALA A 132 -2.79 -13.39 7.06
CA ALA A 132 -3.74 -14.51 6.95
C ALA A 132 -5.19 -13.98 7.00
N TYR A 133 -6.08 -14.58 6.21
CA TYR A 133 -7.46 -14.09 6.08
C TYR A 133 -8.18 -13.93 7.43
N GLN A 134 -8.04 -14.93 8.31
CA GLN A 134 -8.61 -14.92 9.65
C GLN A 134 -8.07 -13.81 10.57
N ASP A 135 -6.89 -13.27 10.28
CA ASP A 135 -6.25 -12.24 11.10
C ASP A 135 -6.61 -10.81 10.64
N LYS A 136 -7.26 -10.65 9.48
CA LYS A 136 -7.51 -9.34 8.84
C LYS A 136 -8.36 -8.41 9.70
N ALA A 137 -9.46 -8.91 10.27
CA ALA A 137 -10.36 -8.10 11.09
C ALA A 137 -9.64 -7.54 12.34
N ASP A 138 -8.89 -8.39 13.05
CA ASP A 138 -8.11 -7.97 14.22
C ASP A 138 -6.95 -7.05 13.85
N PHE A 139 -6.33 -7.27 12.67
CA PHE A 139 -5.31 -6.38 12.14
C PHE A 139 -5.89 -4.97 11.91
N VAL A 140 -7.07 -4.86 11.30
CA VAL A 140 -7.74 -3.58 11.04
C VAL A 140 -8.07 -2.86 12.34
N LYS A 141 -8.65 -3.57 13.32
CA LYS A 141 -8.97 -2.98 14.64
C LYS A 141 -7.73 -2.43 15.35
N GLU A 142 -6.64 -3.19 15.37
CA GLU A 142 -5.38 -2.74 15.96
C GLU A 142 -4.81 -1.54 15.19
N SER A 143 -4.88 -1.56 13.85
CA SER A 143 -4.44 -0.44 13.01
C SER A 143 -5.20 0.85 13.33
N ILE A 144 -6.53 0.79 13.44
CA ILE A 144 -7.36 1.94 13.84
C ILE A 144 -6.93 2.45 15.21
N SER A 145 -6.73 1.56 16.17
CA SER A 145 -6.26 1.93 17.51
C SER A 145 -4.92 2.68 17.45
N LEU A 146 -3.95 2.17 16.69
CA LEU A 146 -2.63 2.80 16.53
C LEU A 146 -2.71 4.20 15.91
N PHE A 147 -3.37 4.34 14.76
CA PHE A 147 -3.47 5.63 14.07
C PHE A 147 -4.30 6.65 14.86
N SER A 148 -5.22 6.19 15.72
CA SER A 148 -5.98 7.08 16.60
C SER A 148 -5.16 7.75 17.71
N LYS A 149 -3.93 7.28 17.98
CA LYS A 149 -3.01 7.90 18.93
C LYS A 149 -2.38 9.18 18.38
N LEU A 150 -2.38 9.36 17.05
CA LEU A 150 -1.92 10.60 16.43
C LEU A 150 -3.02 11.66 16.46
N PRO A 151 -2.66 12.95 16.54
CA PRO A 151 -3.63 14.03 16.37
C PRO A 151 -4.33 13.93 15.01
N LYS A 152 -5.67 14.07 15.04
CA LYS A 152 -6.52 14.00 13.85
C LYS A 152 -6.03 14.91 12.72
N ASN A 153 -5.52 16.10 13.05
CA ASN A 153 -5.05 17.06 12.07
C ASN A 153 -3.84 16.56 11.25
N VAL A 154 -3.04 15.62 11.75
CA VAL A 154 -1.94 15.01 10.96
C VAL A 154 -2.51 14.23 9.77
N LEU A 155 -3.56 13.44 10.02
CA LEU A 155 -4.25 12.69 8.96
C LEU A 155 -5.02 13.62 8.04
N GLU A 156 -5.62 14.70 8.56
CA GLU A 156 -6.31 15.70 7.72
C GLU A 156 -5.35 16.45 6.80
N ILE A 157 -4.16 16.84 7.29
CA ILE A 157 -3.11 17.45 6.45
C ILE A 157 -2.71 16.48 5.33
N TYR A 158 -2.47 15.20 5.67
CA TYR A 158 -2.17 14.21 4.64
C TYR A 158 -3.31 14.13 3.61
N MET A 159 -4.53 13.92 4.08
CA MET A 159 -5.73 13.77 3.26
C MET A 159 -5.91 14.94 2.29
N ASN A 160 -5.84 16.18 2.80
CA ASN A 160 -6.22 17.38 2.06
C ASN A 160 -5.07 17.95 1.20
N GLU A 161 -3.82 17.80 1.61
CA GLU A 161 -2.68 18.51 0.98
C GLU A 161 -1.70 17.58 0.26
N TYR A 162 -1.61 16.32 0.68
CA TYR A 162 -0.51 15.44 0.27
C TYR A 162 -0.94 14.13 -0.38
N SER A 163 -2.24 13.80 -0.39
CA SER A 163 -2.82 12.67 -1.13
C SER A 163 -2.63 12.83 -2.62
N TYR A 164 -2.36 11.72 -3.32
CA TYR A 164 -2.23 11.74 -4.79
C TYR A 164 -3.50 11.37 -5.54
N ASN A 165 -4.40 10.62 -4.93
CA ASN A 165 -5.60 10.11 -5.58
C ASN A 165 -6.73 9.89 -4.58
N ASP A 166 -7.92 9.60 -5.11
CA ASP A 166 -9.13 9.38 -4.33
C ASP A 166 -9.00 8.17 -3.37
N TRP A 167 -8.23 7.15 -3.76
CA TRP A 167 -7.96 5.99 -2.91
C TRP A 167 -7.27 6.39 -1.60
N GLU A 168 -6.22 7.22 -1.68
CA GLU A 168 -5.50 7.71 -0.50
C GLU A 168 -6.41 8.59 0.38
N ILE A 169 -7.24 9.45 -0.23
CA ILE A 169 -8.20 10.31 0.47
C ILE A 169 -9.20 9.45 1.25
N LYS A 170 -9.83 8.48 0.59
CA LYS A 170 -10.85 7.60 1.18
C LYS A 170 -10.27 6.71 2.29
N LEU A 171 -9.06 6.19 2.14
CA LEU A 171 -8.37 5.48 3.22
C LEU A 171 -8.11 6.38 4.43
N CYS A 172 -7.57 7.58 4.21
CA CYS A 172 -7.33 8.53 5.31
C CYS A 172 -8.63 8.86 6.04
N LYS A 173 -9.68 9.15 5.28
CA LYS A 173 -11.03 9.38 5.82
C LYS A 173 -11.48 8.19 6.66
N ALA A 174 -11.28 6.96 6.19
CA ALA A 174 -11.67 5.76 6.93
C ALA A 174 -10.90 5.60 8.24
N PHE A 175 -9.60 5.93 8.28
CA PHE A 175 -8.84 5.97 9.54
C PHE A 175 -9.30 7.09 10.48
N ILE A 176 -9.58 8.29 9.96
CA ILE A 176 -10.10 9.43 10.74
C ILE A 176 -11.46 9.10 11.36
N GLU A 177 -12.35 8.48 10.59
CA GLU A 177 -13.70 8.10 11.02
C GLU A 177 -13.74 6.75 11.75
N ARG A 178 -12.60 6.06 11.85
CA ARG A 178 -12.48 4.71 12.43
C ARG A 178 -13.45 3.71 11.78
N ASN A 179 -13.63 3.84 10.47
CA ASN A 179 -14.59 3.04 9.71
C ASN A 179 -14.02 1.64 9.42
N GLU A 180 -14.26 0.71 10.34
CA GLU A 180 -13.82 -0.69 10.23
C GLU A 180 -14.32 -1.36 8.95
N LYS A 181 -15.56 -1.09 8.50
CA LYS A 181 -16.12 -1.71 7.30
C LYS A 181 -15.29 -1.37 6.07
N VAL A 182 -15.01 -0.08 5.86
CA VAL A 182 -14.21 0.41 4.73
C VAL A 182 -12.79 -0.15 4.78
N LEU A 183 -12.17 -0.14 5.97
CA LEU A 183 -10.79 -0.61 6.14
C LEU A 183 -10.65 -2.13 5.96
N ASN A 184 -11.67 -2.91 6.33
CA ASN A 184 -11.70 -4.36 6.05
C ASN A 184 -11.78 -4.64 4.54
N VAL A 185 -12.58 -3.86 3.78
CA VAL A 185 -12.60 -3.98 2.31
C VAL A 185 -11.21 -3.75 1.73
N SER A 186 -10.49 -2.72 2.19
CA SER A 186 -9.11 -2.49 1.76
C SER A 186 -8.15 -3.59 2.21
N ALA A 187 -8.30 -4.13 3.41
CA ALA A 187 -7.51 -5.27 3.87
C ALA A 187 -7.75 -6.55 3.05
N GLU A 188 -8.82 -6.65 2.28
CA GLU A 188 -9.07 -7.74 1.33
C GLU A 188 -8.59 -7.41 -0.10
N GLY A 189 -7.93 -6.27 -0.30
CA GLY A 189 -7.48 -5.79 -1.62
C GLY A 189 -8.60 -5.08 -2.41
N GLY A 190 -9.68 -4.70 -1.72
CA GLY A 190 -10.78 -3.93 -2.27
C GLY A 190 -10.52 -2.41 -2.28
N TYR A 191 -11.35 -1.70 -3.04
CA TYR A 191 -11.35 -0.24 -3.03
C TYR A 191 -12.12 0.28 -1.79
N PRO A 192 -11.65 1.32 -1.06
CA PRO A 192 -12.31 1.84 0.13
C PRO A 192 -13.63 2.56 -0.24
N ILE A 193 -14.74 1.83 -0.32
CA ILE A 193 -16.06 2.37 -0.70
C ILE A 193 -16.85 2.71 0.57
N PHE A 194 -17.29 3.96 0.69
CA PHE A 194 -18.24 4.38 1.70
C PHE A 194 -19.66 4.14 1.18
N ASP A 195 -20.56 3.66 2.04
CA ASP A 195 -21.98 3.57 1.69
C ASP A 195 -22.48 5.01 1.45
N ASN A 196 -22.82 5.38 0.21
CA ASN A 196 -23.46 6.65 -0.03
C ASN A 196 -24.88 6.60 0.55
N VAL A 197 -25.22 7.61 1.36
CA VAL A 197 -26.62 7.98 1.60
C VAL A 197 -27.20 8.36 0.23
N HIS A 198 -28.17 7.60 -0.25
CA HIS A 198 -28.77 7.62 -1.61
C HIS A 198 -28.09 6.77 -2.68
N GLU A 199 -28.08 5.45 -2.50
CA GLU A 199 -28.33 4.53 -3.62
C GLU A 199 -29.30 3.45 -3.12
N SER A 200 -30.51 3.48 -3.68
CA SER A 200 -31.62 2.58 -3.36
C SER A 200 -31.22 1.11 -3.46
N LEU A 201 -31.51 0.36 -2.39
CA LEU A 201 -31.42 -1.09 -2.29
C LEU A 201 -32.26 -1.76 -3.38
N HIS A 202 -31.62 -2.17 -4.47
CA HIS A 202 -32.04 -3.35 -5.21
C HIS A 202 -30.89 -4.37 -5.20
N PRO A 203 -31.11 -5.60 -4.70
CA PRO A 203 -30.09 -6.63 -4.69
C PRO A 203 -30.02 -7.24 -6.09
N GLU A 204 -29.24 -6.64 -6.98
CA GLU A 204 -28.85 -7.27 -8.23
C GLU A 204 -27.37 -7.62 -8.22
N GLU A 205 -27.13 -8.90 -8.50
CA GLU A 205 -25.89 -9.61 -8.85
C GLU A 205 -24.62 -8.77 -8.93
N ASN A 206 -23.62 -9.12 -8.09
CA ASN A 206 -22.16 -9.03 -8.27
C ASN A 206 -21.60 -8.23 -9.48
N GLN A 207 -22.06 -6.99 -9.70
CA GLN A 207 -21.56 -6.11 -10.73
C GLN A 207 -20.45 -5.25 -10.12
N VAL A 208 -19.22 -5.57 -10.50
CA VAL A 208 -18.07 -4.71 -10.26
C VAL A 208 -18.31 -3.40 -11.04
N SER A 209 -18.59 -2.29 -10.34
CA SER A 209 -18.84 -1.00 -11.00
C SER A 209 -17.58 -0.48 -11.69
N LEU A 210 -17.73 0.20 -12.82
CA LEU A 210 -16.61 0.83 -13.56
C LEU A 210 -15.79 1.77 -12.66
N VAL A 211 -16.46 2.48 -11.75
CA VAL A 211 -15.82 3.34 -10.74
C VAL A 211 -14.89 2.55 -9.81
N SER A 212 -15.27 1.32 -9.43
CA SER A 212 -14.41 0.46 -8.61
C SER A 212 -13.20 -0.09 -9.38
N ILE A 213 -13.34 -0.26 -10.69
CA ILE A 213 -12.26 -0.71 -11.58
C ILE A 213 -11.27 0.44 -11.80
N ASP A 214 -11.77 1.62 -12.14
CA ASP A 214 -10.94 2.82 -12.33
C ASP A 214 -10.17 3.17 -11.06
N GLY A 215 -10.83 3.14 -9.90
CA GLY A 215 -10.17 3.36 -8.62
C GLY A 215 -9.09 2.30 -8.30
N LYS A 216 -9.31 1.03 -8.65
CA LYS A 216 -8.29 -0.03 -8.52
C LYS A 216 -7.12 0.18 -9.48
N LEU A 217 -7.38 0.62 -10.71
CA LEU A 217 -6.34 0.94 -11.69
C LEU A 217 -5.50 2.13 -11.21
N GLU A 218 -6.12 3.21 -10.74
CA GLU A 218 -5.40 4.36 -10.17
C GLU A 218 -4.54 3.98 -8.96
N HIS A 219 -5.06 3.10 -8.09
CA HIS A 219 -4.30 2.55 -6.98
C HIS A 219 -3.07 1.78 -7.48
N LEU A 220 -3.25 0.85 -8.43
CA LEU A 220 -2.17 0.05 -9.00
C LEU A 220 -1.11 0.93 -9.70
N PHE A 221 -1.54 1.93 -10.48
CA PHE A 221 -0.62 2.88 -11.13
C PHE A 221 0.13 3.75 -10.12
N SER A 222 -0.52 4.19 -9.03
CA SER A 222 0.14 4.92 -7.94
C SER A 222 1.20 4.05 -7.25
N GLN A 223 0.92 2.77 -7.03
CA GLN A 223 1.91 1.86 -6.47
C GLN A 223 3.06 1.51 -7.43
N GLN A 224 2.80 1.44 -8.74
CA GLN A 224 3.82 1.18 -9.77
C GLN A 224 4.80 2.35 -9.92
N LYS A 225 4.29 3.60 -9.94
CA LYS A 225 5.13 4.81 -10.08
C LYS A 225 6.17 4.97 -8.98
N GLU A 226 5.93 4.42 -7.79
CA GLU A 226 6.84 4.51 -6.65
C GLU A 226 7.76 3.27 -6.52
N GLY A 227 7.65 2.27 -7.40
CA GLY A 227 8.47 1.05 -7.36
C GLY A 227 8.00 -0.02 -6.36
N TRP A 228 6.90 0.23 -5.65
CA TRP A 228 6.36 -0.63 -4.60
C TRP A 228 5.52 -1.82 -5.11
N ALA A 229 4.98 -1.72 -6.34
CA ALA A 229 4.04 -2.71 -6.89
C ALA A 229 4.51 -3.40 -8.17
N HIS A 230 5.81 -3.40 -8.48
CA HIS A 230 6.29 -4.18 -9.63
C HIS A 230 5.84 -5.64 -9.53
N ASP A 231 5.93 -6.24 -8.34
CA ASP A 231 5.50 -7.62 -8.10
C ASP A 231 3.97 -7.80 -8.17
N ARG A 232 3.18 -6.77 -7.80
CA ARG A 232 1.71 -6.84 -7.87
C ARG A 232 1.17 -6.70 -9.29
N PHE A 233 1.77 -5.84 -10.11
CA PHE A 233 1.42 -5.75 -11.52
C PHE A 233 1.70 -7.09 -12.21
N ASN A 234 2.84 -7.71 -11.92
CA ASN A 234 3.18 -9.03 -12.47
C ASN A 234 2.24 -10.14 -11.97
N VAL A 235 1.87 -10.13 -10.68
CA VAL A 235 0.89 -11.09 -10.12
C VAL A 235 -0.51 -10.87 -10.68
N LEU A 236 -0.96 -9.62 -10.82
CA LEU A 236 -2.27 -9.30 -11.38
C LEU A 236 -2.32 -9.59 -12.87
N ASN A 237 -1.28 -9.23 -13.61
CA ASN A 237 -1.14 -9.56 -15.03
C ASN A 237 -1.13 -11.08 -15.23
N GLY A 238 -0.38 -11.83 -14.41
CA GLY A 238 -0.42 -13.30 -14.43
C GLY A 238 -1.79 -13.89 -14.10
N LYS A 239 -2.53 -13.32 -13.13
CA LYS A 239 -3.92 -13.71 -12.85
C LYS A 239 -4.86 -13.39 -14.00
N LEU A 240 -4.70 -12.22 -14.62
CA LEU A 240 -5.50 -11.79 -15.77
C LEU A 240 -5.24 -12.70 -16.97
N GLU A 241 -3.98 -12.99 -17.28
CA GLU A 241 -3.57 -13.94 -18.31
C GLU A 241 -4.17 -15.33 -18.06
N SER A 242 -4.12 -15.82 -16.81
CA SER A 242 -4.74 -17.10 -16.43
C SER A 242 -6.26 -17.10 -16.62
N LEU A 243 -6.95 -16.02 -16.25
CA LEU A 243 -8.42 -15.90 -16.41
C LEU A 243 -8.82 -15.80 -17.88
N ILE A 244 -8.04 -15.07 -18.69
CA ILE A 244 -8.24 -14.98 -20.13
C ILE A 244 -8.07 -16.38 -20.77
N ALA A 245 -7.03 -17.13 -20.37
CA ALA A 245 -6.80 -18.48 -20.85
C ALA A 245 -7.96 -19.44 -20.49
N GLN A 246 -8.44 -19.40 -19.24
CA GLN A 246 -9.59 -20.20 -18.80
C GLN A 246 -10.87 -19.86 -19.56
N ASN A 247 -11.13 -18.57 -19.80
CA ASN A 247 -12.29 -18.13 -20.59
C ASN A 247 -12.21 -18.64 -22.03
N LYS A 248 -11.03 -18.57 -22.66
CA LYS A 248 -10.83 -19.09 -24.02
C LYS A 248 -11.13 -20.58 -24.12
N GLU A 249 -10.65 -21.37 -23.15
CA GLU A 249 -10.91 -22.81 -23.07
C GLU A 249 -12.41 -23.11 -22.87
N LEU A 250 -13.11 -22.29 -22.09
CA LEU A 250 -14.57 -22.36 -21.90
C LEU A 250 -15.35 -22.07 -23.20
N TYR A 251 -14.93 -21.05 -23.97
CA TYR A 251 -15.54 -20.73 -25.27
C TYR A 251 -15.36 -21.88 -26.27
N GLU A 252 -14.16 -22.45 -26.36
CA GLU A 252 -13.88 -23.60 -27.25
C GLU A 252 -14.74 -24.83 -26.89
N LYS A 253 -14.89 -25.12 -25.58
CA LYS A 253 -15.79 -26.20 -25.10
C LYS A 253 -17.26 -25.94 -25.44
N LEU A 254 -17.71 -24.69 -25.35
CA LEU A 254 -19.09 -24.29 -25.70
C LEU A 254 -19.36 -24.42 -27.20
N GLU A 255 -18.42 -24.02 -28.05
CA GLU A 255 -18.52 -24.20 -29.51
C GLU A 255 -18.55 -25.68 -29.89
N HIS A 256 -17.67 -26.50 -29.29
CA HIS A 256 -17.68 -27.93 -29.52
C HIS A 256 -19.02 -28.57 -29.11
N LYS A 257 -19.58 -28.17 -27.97
CA LYS A 257 -20.89 -28.65 -27.52
C LYS A 257 -22.02 -28.22 -28.46
N ARG A 258 -22.00 -26.99 -28.96
CA ARG A 258 -22.97 -26.49 -29.97
C ARG A 258 -22.86 -27.27 -31.29
N SER A 259 -21.63 -27.57 -31.73
CA SER A 259 -21.38 -28.37 -32.93
C SER A 259 -21.94 -29.79 -32.79
N ILE A 260 -21.69 -30.46 -31.65
CA ILE A 260 -22.28 -31.77 -31.33
C ILE A 260 -23.81 -31.70 -31.30
N SER A 261 -24.40 -30.73 -30.61
CA SER A 261 -25.86 -30.57 -30.56
C SER A 261 -26.47 -30.32 -31.93
N SER A 262 -25.79 -29.56 -32.81
CA SER A 262 -26.20 -29.35 -34.20
C SER A 262 -26.15 -30.65 -35.01
N LEU A 263 -25.10 -31.46 -34.82
CA LEU A 263 -24.95 -32.76 -35.45
C LEU A 263 -26.04 -33.75 -35.01
N ILE A 264 -26.29 -33.84 -33.70
CA ILE A 264 -27.36 -34.67 -33.12
C ILE A 264 -28.72 -34.22 -33.67
N ASN A 265 -29.02 -32.92 -33.69
CA ASN A 265 -30.28 -32.41 -34.23
C ASN A 265 -30.45 -32.74 -35.73
N LYS A 266 -29.37 -32.77 -36.52
CA LYS A 266 -29.43 -33.22 -37.92
C LYS A 266 -29.69 -34.71 -38.07
N ILE A 267 -29.15 -35.54 -37.17
CA ILE A 267 -29.34 -37.00 -37.18
C ILE A 267 -30.76 -37.39 -36.75
N PHE A 268 -31.33 -36.69 -35.75
CA PHE A 268 -32.65 -37.02 -35.19
C PHE A 268 -33.83 -36.27 -35.83
N LYS A 269 -33.59 -35.27 -36.69
CA LYS A 269 -34.62 -34.60 -37.51
C LYS A 269 -34.52 -34.93 -39.01
N GLY A 270 -33.72 -35.94 -39.36
CA GLY A 270 -33.69 -36.57 -40.68
C GLY A 270 -34.60 -37.79 -40.72
#